data_AF-A0A979EF98-F1
#
_entry.id   AF-A0A979EF98-F1
#
_cell.length_a   1.000
_cell.length_b   1.000
_cell.length_c   1.000
_cell.angle_alpha   90.00
_cell.angle_beta   90.00
_cell.angle_gamma   90.00
#
_symmetry.space_group_name_H-M   'P 1'
#
loop_
_entity.id
_entity.type
_entity.pdbx_description
1 polymer ?
#
loop_
_entity_poly.entity_id
_entity_poly.type
_entity_poly.pdbx_seq_one_letter_code
_entity_poly.pdbx_strand_id
1 'polypeptide(L)'
;MEVSRVSMKVLLFLVIIFPQTSADTHTLQFLYTALTPGENFTAVGLLDGEQIVYYDVNIRKMIPTSEWIDVADDRDVWKTQTQLMQSDQENLKQLLLTVMKDFKHTEGVHTLQRIYGCELDDDGTARGYDQYRYDGEHFLSLDLKTGTWIAAKDKAEITKEKWESTGHHAKYGKRYLEEECIKQLKKFLAPQYEIIACGFGPAPRVVEWIWVVMVTVGLLTIFIICVAGVPIWMKRKNDSKSVLTPGNPSSYK
;
A
#
# COMPACT_ATOMS: atom_id res chain seq x y z
N MET A 1 42.42 -10.44 45.94
CA MET A 1 41.36 -11.29 45.38
C MET A 1 40.10 -10.44 45.26
N GLU A 2 39.67 -10.21 44.02
CA GLU A 2 38.35 -9.76 43.57
C GLU A 2 37.77 -8.43 44.09
N VAL A 3 38.34 -7.32 43.60
CA VAL A 3 37.53 -6.14 43.25
C VAL A 3 37.41 -6.15 41.73
N SER A 4 36.56 -7.05 41.21
CA SER A 4 36.43 -7.31 39.78
C SER A 4 35.04 -6.93 39.29
N ARG A 5 35.00 -5.89 38.44
CA ARG A 5 34.05 -5.68 37.34
C ARG A 5 32.57 -5.52 37.69
N VAL A 6 32.23 -4.38 38.28
CA VAL A 6 30.88 -3.79 38.13
C VAL A 6 31.01 -2.45 37.41
N SER A 7 31.50 -2.44 36.17
CA SER A 7 31.52 -1.20 35.37
C SER A 7 31.75 -1.42 33.88
N MET A 8 30.99 -2.31 33.24
CA MET A 8 30.87 -2.33 31.77
C MET A 8 29.82 -3.35 31.32
N LYS A 9 28.52 -3.05 31.48
CA LYS A 9 27.42 -3.81 30.84
C LYS A 9 26.04 -3.18 31.06
N VAL A 10 25.95 -1.86 30.98
CA VAL A 10 24.69 -1.22 30.59
C VAL A 10 25.06 -0.18 29.54
N LEU A 11 25.48 -0.69 28.38
CA LEU A 11 25.44 0.11 27.17
C LEU A 11 23.94 0.34 26.92
N LEU A 12 23.43 1.49 27.35
CA LEU A 12 22.09 1.96 27.02
C LEU A 12 22.00 1.99 25.48
N PHE A 13 21.40 0.95 24.91
CA PHE A 13 20.82 1.00 23.58
C PHE A 13 19.59 1.93 23.66
N LEU A 14 19.82 3.25 23.72
CA LEU A 14 18.84 4.21 23.25
C LEU A 14 18.87 4.16 21.71
N VAL A 15 18.36 3.06 21.15
CA VAL A 15 17.81 3.12 19.80
C VAL A 15 16.56 3.96 19.97
N ILE A 16 16.69 5.26 19.74
CA ILE A 16 15.55 6.10 19.46
C ILE A 16 14.96 5.48 18.20
N ILE A 17 13.91 4.67 18.36
CA ILE A 17 13.00 4.35 17.27
C ILE A 17 12.35 5.70 17.00
N PHE A 18 13.00 6.54 16.20
CA PHE A 18 12.27 7.52 15.44
C PHE A 18 11.22 6.68 14.71
N PRO A 19 9.91 6.94 14.88
CA PRO A 19 9.00 6.52 13.84
C PRO A 19 9.54 7.21 12.59
N GLN A 20 10.23 6.44 11.73
CA GLN A 20 10.31 6.82 10.35
C GLN A 20 8.85 6.79 9.93
N THR A 21 8.20 7.95 9.98
CA THR A 21 7.11 8.22 9.07
C THR A 21 7.76 8.13 7.70
N SER A 22 7.83 6.92 7.11
CA SER A 22 7.76 6.90 5.66
C SER A 22 6.47 7.65 5.36
N ALA A 23 6.58 8.73 4.59
CA ALA A 23 5.39 9.16 3.88
C ALA A 23 5.04 7.97 3.00
N ASP A 24 3.92 7.31 3.29
CA ASP A 24 3.45 6.24 2.43
C ASP A 24 2.89 6.95 1.18
N THR A 25 3.41 6.55 0.01
CA THR A 25 2.97 7.08 -1.28
C THR A 25 2.14 5.99 -1.95
N HIS A 26 0.88 6.31 -2.23
CA HIS A 26 0.02 5.42 -3.00
C HIS A 26 0.10 5.75 -4.48
N THR A 27 0.04 4.74 -5.34
CA THR A 27 0.23 4.86 -6.80
C THR A 27 -0.85 4.12 -7.57
N LEU A 28 -1.48 4.80 -8.54
CA LEU A 28 -2.29 4.17 -9.59
C LEU A 28 -1.55 4.31 -10.92
N GLN A 29 -1.18 3.19 -11.53
CA GLN A 29 -0.38 3.15 -12.76
C GLN A 29 -1.03 2.26 -13.81
N PHE A 30 -0.96 2.67 -15.07
CA PHE A 30 -1.39 1.90 -16.22
C PHE A 30 -0.23 1.73 -17.20
N LEU A 31 -0.06 0.50 -17.70
CA LEU A 31 0.97 0.12 -18.64
C LEU A 31 0.30 -0.48 -19.87
N TYR A 32 0.39 0.24 -20.98
CA TYR A 32 -0.08 -0.23 -22.27
C TYR A 32 1.11 -0.63 -23.12
N THR A 33 1.03 -1.77 -23.80
CA THR A 33 2.09 -2.26 -24.69
C THR A 33 1.47 -2.69 -26.00
N ALA A 34 1.95 -2.13 -27.11
CA ALA A 34 1.65 -2.56 -28.46
C ALA A 34 2.91 -3.12 -29.12
N LEU A 35 2.78 -4.19 -29.91
CA LEU A 35 3.90 -4.81 -30.62
C LEU A 35 3.56 -5.09 -32.09
N THR A 36 4.55 -4.97 -32.97
CA THR A 36 4.51 -5.47 -34.35
C THR A 36 5.37 -6.73 -34.52
N PRO A 37 5.12 -7.56 -35.55
CA PRO A 37 3.97 -7.54 -36.45
C PRO A 37 2.69 -8.08 -35.78
N GLY A 38 1.53 -7.76 -36.35
CA GLY A 38 0.22 -8.27 -35.93
C GLY A 38 -0.59 -7.34 -35.02
N GLU A 39 -1.67 -7.87 -34.45
CA GLU A 39 -2.51 -7.17 -33.49
C GLU A 39 -2.15 -7.62 -32.08
N ASN A 40 -0.97 -7.24 -31.59
CA ASN A 40 -0.54 -7.54 -30.22
C ASN A 40 -0.69 -6.30 -29.35
N PHE A 41 -1.60 -6.37 -28.38
CA PHE A 41 -1.81 -5.31 -27.41
C PHE A 41 -2.21 -5.87 -26.05
N THR A 42 -1.61 -5.31 -25.01
CA THR A 42 -1.95 -5.59 -23.62
C THR A 42 -2.03 -4.29 -22.84
N ALA A 43 -2.98 -4.21 -21.91
CA ALA A 43 -3.03 -3.15 -20.91
C ALA A 43 -3.15 -3.73 -19.50
N VAL A 44 -2.37 -3.20 -18.59
CA VAL A 44 -2.31 -3.61 -17.17
C VAL A 44 -2.51 -2.37 -16.31
N GLY A 45 -3.39 -2.45 -15.32
CA GLY A 45 -3.52 -1.42 -14.29
C GLY A 45 -3.04 -1.95 -12.94
N LEU A 46 -2.26 -1.15 -12.24
CA LEU A 46 -1.62 -1.45 -10.97
C LEU A 46 -2.06 -0.44 -9.90
N LEU A 47 -2.39 -0.92 -8.71
CA LEU A 47 -2.54 -0.13 -7.49
C LEU A 47 -1.43 -0.54 -6.53
N ASP A 48 -0.57 0.39 -6.13
CA ASP A 48 0.59 0.13 -5.25
C ASP A 48 1.47 -1.03 -5.73
N GLY A 49 1.54 -1.21 -7.06
CA GLY A 49 2.28 -2.29 -7.72
C GLY A 49 1.51 -3.62 -7.84
N GLU A 50 0.34 -3.75 -7.20
CA GLU A 50 -0.54 -4.92 -7.35
C GLU A 50 -1.45 -4.75 -8.56
N GLN A 51 -1.56 -5.80 -9.39
CA GLN A 51 -2.42 -5.78 -10.55
C GLN A 51 -3.90 -5.80 -10.16
N ILE A 52 -4.65 -4.81 -10.64
CA ILE A 52 -6.08 -4.64 -10.38
C ILE A 52 -6.96 -4.84 -11.61
N VAL A 53 -6.42 -4.62 -12.81
CA VAL A 53 -7.13 -4.79 -14.09
C VAL A 53 -6.20 -5.29 -15.18
N TYR A 54 -6.77 -6.03 -16.12
CA TYR A 54 -6.09 -6.60 -17.28
C TYR A 54 -6.93 -6.46 -18.54
N TYR A 55 -6.27 -6.23 -19.67
CA TYR A 55 -6.86 -6.33 -21.00
C TYR A 55 -5.85 -6.93 -21.97
N ASP A 56 -6.35 -7.79 -22.85
CA ASP A 56 -5.59 -8.41 -23.93
C ASP A 56 -6.43 -8.42 -25.22
N VAL A 57 -5.76 -8.20 -26.35
CA VAL A 57 -6.36 -8.16 -27.70
C VAL A 57 -7.12 -9.44 -28.12
N ASN A 58 -6.80 -10.59 -27.55
CA ASN A 58 -7.49 -11.86 -27.80
C ASN A 58 -8.80 -11.96 -27.00
N ILE A 59 -8.82 -11.37 -25.81
CA ILE A 59 -9.98 -11.36 -24.92
C ILE A 59 -10.94 -10.21 -25.29
N ARG A 60 -10.36 -9.06 -25.64
CA ARG A 60 -11.04 -7.80 -25.98
C ARG A 60 -12.01 -7.29 -24.91
N LYS A 61 -11.75 -7.65 -23.65
CA LYS A 61 -12.54 -7.25 -22.48
C LYS A 61 -11.59 -6.81 -21.38
N MET A 62 -11.94 -5.73 -20.69
CA MET A 62 -11.25 -5.32 -19.47
C MET A 62 -11.73 -6.20 -18.32
N ILE A 63 -10.79 -6.89 -17.68
CA ILE A 63 -11.05 -7.87 -16.64
C ILE A 63 -10.48 -7.35 -15.31
N PRO A 64 -11.29 -7.25 -14.25
CA PRO A 64 -10.77 -7.02 -12.91
C PRO A 64 -10.03 -8.27 -12.44
N THR A 65 -8.86 -8.10 -11.82
CA THR A 65 -8.04 -9.23 -11.34
C THR A 65 -8.28 -9.57 -9.88
N SER A 66 -8.93 -8.68 -9.13
CA SER A 66 -9.26 -8.85 -7.72
C SER A 66 -10.75 -8.65 -7.49
N GLU A 67 -11.36 -9.47 -6.62
CA GLU A 67 -12.81 -9.45 -6.36
C GLU A 67 -13.30 -8.07 -5.89
N TRP A 68 -12.51 -7.36 -5.10
CA TRP A 68 -12.86 -6.05 -4.57
C TRP A 68 -12.95 -4.96 -5.64
N ILE A 69 -12.19 -5.06 -6.73
CA ILE A 69 -12.33 -4.18 -7.91
C ILE A 69 -13.66 -4.47 -8.62
N ASP A 70 -14.09 -5.73 -8.63
CA ASP A 70 -15.33 -6.21 -9.24
C ASP A 70 -16.59 -5.84 -8.41
N VAL A 71 -16.43 -5.32 -7.18
CA VAL A 71 -17.54 -4.97 -6.26
C VAL A 71 -18.46 -3.86 -6.80
N ALA A 72 -18.07 -3.19 -7.90
CA ALA A 72 -19.02 -2.46 -8.71
C ALA A 72 -19.58 -3.38 -9.81
N ASP A 73 -20.60 -4.19 -9.49
CA ASP A 73 -21.43 -4.95 -10.44
C ASP A 73 -22.26 -4.03 -11.40
N ASP A 74 -21.68 -2.88 -11.74
CA ASP A 74 -22.18 -1.98 -12.76
C ASP A 74 -21.62 -2.45 -14.11
N ARG A 75 -22.35 -3.38 -14.72
CA ARG A 75 -22.05 -3.89 -16.07
C ARG A 75 -21.86 -2.76 -17.10
N ASP A 76 -22.50 -1.61 -16.92
CA ASP A 76 -22.37 -0.48 -17.84
C ASP A 76 -21.01 0.22 -17.69
N VAL A 77 -20.45 0.27 -16.47
CA VAL A 77 -19.08 0.77 -16.23
C VAL A 77 -18.07 -0.10 -16.94
N TRP A 78 -18.09 -1.43 -16.74
CA TRP A 78 -17.12 -2.33 -17.37
C TRP A 78 -17.24 -2.38 -18.89
N LYS A 79 -18.46 -2.25 -19.42
CA LYS A 79 -18.70 -2.12 -20.85
C LYS A 79 -18.06 -0.83 -21.39
N THR A 80 -18.25 0.29 -20.70
CA THR A 80 -17.67 1.59 -21.08
C THR A 80 -16.14 1.53 -21.02
N GLN A 81 -15.57 1.00 -19.94
CA GLN A 81 -14.12 0.83 -19.80
C GLN A 81 -13.53 -0.08 -20.88
N THR A 82 -14.23 -1.17 -21.23
CA THR A 82 -13.83 -2.05 -22.33
C THR A 82 -13.81 -1.31 -23.67
N GLN A 83 -14.82 -0.48 -23.95
CA GLN A 83 -14.88 0.31 -25.20
C GLN A 83 -13.77 1.36 -25.26
N LEU A 84 -13.49 2.03 -24.14
CA LEU A 84 -12.38 2.98 -24.04
C LEU A 84 -11.04 2.28 -24.31
N MET A 85 -10.83 1.10 -23.72
CA MET A 85 -9.61 0.32 -23.94
C MET A 85 -9.44 -0.14 -25.39
N GLN A 86 -10.53 -0.51 -26.06
CA GLN A 86 -10.51 -0.85 -27.49
C GLN A 86 -10.12 0.36 -28.36
N SER A 87 -10.57 1.57 -27.99
CA SER A 87 -10.15 2.82 -28.63
C SER A 87 -8.65 3.10 -28.39
N ASP A 88 -8.20 2.96 -27.15
CA ASP A 88 -6.79 3.16 -26.77
C ASP A 88 -5.85 2.16 -27.46
N GLN A 89 -6.28 0.90 -27.62
CA GLN A 89 -5.58 -0.11 -28.40
C GLN A 89 -5.32 0.38 -29.83
N GLU A 90 -6.37 0.84 -30.52
CA GLU A 90 -6.24 1.29 -31.90
C GLU A 90 -5.36 2.55 -31.99
N ASN A 91 -5.53 3.50 -31.07
CA ASN A 91 -4.72 4.71 -31.01
C ASN A 91 -3.22 4.39 -30.81
N LEU A 92 -2.88 3.48 -29.89
CA LEU A 92 -1.48 3.11 -29.63
C LEU A 92 -0.88 2.32 -30.80
N LYS A 93 -1.66 1.47 -31.45
CA LYS A 93 -1.26 0.75 -32.67
C LYS A 93 -0.96 1.71 -33.82
N GLN A 94 -1.85 2.66 -34.10
CA GLN A 94 -1.64 3.67 -35.14
C GLN A 94 -0.42 4.55 -34.85
N LEU A 95 -0.20 4.87 -33.58
CA LEU A 95 1.00 5.58 -33.15
C LEU A 95 2.27 4.75 -33.39
N LEU A 96 2.28 3.47 -33.02
CA LEU A 96 3.42 2.57 -33.27
C LEU A 96 3.77 2.51 -34.76
N LEU A 97 2.78 2.36 -35.64
CA LEU A 97 2.99 2.34 -37.10
C LEU A 97 3.54 3.68 -37.62
N THR A 98 3.07 4.80 -37.07
CA THR A 98 3.59 6.14 -37.42
C THR A 98 5.04 6.28 -36.99
N VAL A 99 5.37 5.92 -35.74
CA VAL A 99 6.74 5.99 -35.22
C VAL A 99 7.68 5.08 -36.01
N MET A 100 7.28 3.86 -36.33
CA MET A 100 8.05 2.96 -37.19
C MET A 100 8.36 3.61 -38.54
N LYS A 101 7.36 4.23 -39.18
CA LYS A 101 7.54 4.92 -40.45
C LYS A 101 8.52 6.09 -40.35
N ASP A 102 8.39 6.93 -39.31
CA ASP A 102 9.28 8.08 -39.08
C ASP A 102 10.72 7.64 -38.80
N PHE A 103 10.88 6.48 -38.14
CA PHE A 103 12.18 5.87 -37.90
C PHE A 103 12.75 5.13 -39.11
N LYS A 104 11.95 4.93 -40.17
CA LYS A 104 12.23 4.11 -41.35
C LYS A 104 12.44 2.63 -41.02
N HIS A 105 11.75 2.14 -39.99
CA HIS A 105 11.69 0.72 -39.66
C HIS A 105 10.53 0.08 -40.43
N THR A 106 10.84 -0.90 -41.28
CA THR A 106 9.85 -1.55 -42.17
C THR A 106 9.60 -3.01 -41.82
N GLU A 107 10.51 -3.65 -41.10
CA GLU A 107 10.49 -5.07 -40.74
C GLU A 107 11.04 -5.25 -39.33
N GLY A 108 10.78 -6.41 -38.73
CA GLY A 108 11.19 -6.73 -37.37
C GLY A 108 10.09 -6.53 -36.34
N VAL A 109 10.45 -6.81 -35.08
CA VAL A 109 9.57 -6.64 -33.93
C VAL A 109 9.87 -5.29 -33.30
N HIS A 110 8.89 -4.40 -33.30
CA HIS A 110 8.97 -3.11 -32.63
C HIS A 110 7.89 -2.99 -31.58
N THR A 111 8.19 -2.22 -30.55
CA THR A 111 7.31 -2.07 -29.39
C THR A 111 7.08 -0.60 -29.08
N LEU A 112 5.84 -0.28 -28.72
CA LEU A 112 5.49 1.01 -28.16
C LEU A 112 4.78 0.79 -26.83
N GLN A 113 5.33 1.38 -25.79
CA GLN A 113 4.77 1.30 -24.44
C GLN A 113 4.32 2.68 -24.01
N ARG A 114 3.14 2.76 -23.37
CA ARG A 114 2.68 3.95 -22.65
C ARG A 114 2.57 3.60 -21.18
N ILE A 115 3.25 4.37 -20.34
CA ILE A 115 3.25 4.24 -18.89
C ILE A 115 2.74 5.56 -18.33
N TYR A 116 1.57 5.53 -17.73
CA TYR A 116 0.96 6.73 -17.17
C TYR A 116 0.26 6.42 -15.86
N GLY A 117 0.12 7.41 -15.01
CA GLY A 117 -0.40 7.20 -13.67
C GLY A 117 -0.25 8.41 -12.78
N CYS A 118 -0.70 8.24 -11.55
CA CYS A 118 -0.63 9.26 -10.53
C CYS A 118 -0.22 8.68 -9.18
N GLU A 119 0.37 9.54 -8.37
CA GLU A 119 0.84 9.25 -7.03
C GLU A 119 0.16 10.22 -6.06
N LEU A 120 -0.15 9.75 -4.86
CA LEU A 120 -0.67 10.55 -3.77
C LEU A 120 0.09 10.21 -2.49
N ASP A 121 0.80 11.20 -1.95
CA ASP A 121 1.46 11.10 -0.66
C ASP A 121 0.46 11.35 0.49
N ASP A 122 0.78 10.84 1.68
CA ASP A 122 0.02 11.09 2.91
C ASP A 122 -0.16 12.58 3.26
N ASP A 123 0.78 13.44 2.86
CA ASP A 123 0.69 14.89 3.05
C ASP A 123 -0.28 15.58 2.06
N GLY A 124 -0.87 14.80 1.15
CA GLY A 124 -1.79 15.25 0.11
C GLY A 124 -1.10 15.69 -1.17
N THR A 125 0.23 15.62 -1.26
CA THR A 125 0.97 15.93 -2.48
C THR A 125 0.60 14.94 -3.58
N ALA A 126 0.09 15.47 -4.68
CA ALA A 126 -0.28 14.70 -5.85
C ALA A 126 0.76 14.89 -6.97
N ARG A 127 1.13 13.79 -7.62
CA ARG A 127 1.98 13.80 -8.83
C ARG A 127 1.33 12.96 -9.92
N GLY A 128 1.73 13.21 -11.15
CA GLY A 128 1.30 12.43 -12.31
C GLY A 128 2.39 12.34 -13.36
N TYR A 129 2.28 11.34 -14.22
CA TYR A 129 3.19 11.13 -15.35
C TYR A 129 2.46 10.46 -16.51
N ASP A 130 2.92 10.74 -17.72
CA ASP A 130 2.52 10.03 -18.94
C ASP A 130 3.74 9.98 -19.86
N GLN A 131 4.25 8.77 -20.07
CA GLN A 131 5.50 8.50 -20.76
C GLN A 131 5.29 7.45 -21.83
N TYR A 132 5.90 7.68 -22.99
CA TYR A 132 5.96 6.75 -24.09
C TYR A 132 7.38 6.25 -24.25
N ARG A 133 7.52 4.94 -24.52
CA ARG A 133 8.79 4.28 -24.83
C ARG A 133 8.69 3.51 -26.13
N TYR A 134 9.66 3.70 -27.01
CA TYR A 134 9.75 2.98 -28.28
C TYR A 134 10.97 2.06 -28.23
N ASP A 135 10.76 0.76 -28.46
CA ASP A 135 11.80 -0.27 -28.32
C ASP A 135 12.52 -0.24 -26.96
N GLY A 136 11.75 0.04 -25.89
CA GLY A 136 12.24 0.15 -24.50
C GLY A 136 12.92 1.49 -24.16
N GLU A 137 13.26 2.30 -25.15
CA GLU A 137 13.89 3.61 -24.95
C GLU A 137 12.85 4.71 -24.73
N HIS A 138 13.21 5.73 -23.93
CA HIS A 138 12.34 6.89 -23.74
C HIS A 138 12.08 7.60 -25.08
N PHE A 139 10.81 7.90 -25.36
CA PHE A 139 10.36 8.50 -26.62
C PHE A 139 9.72 9.88 -26.41
N LEU A 140 8.65 9.95 -25.63
CA LEU A 140 7.93 11.18 -25.29
C LEU A 140 7.51 11.17 -23.82
N SER A 141 7.43 12.34 -23.18
CA SER A 141 6.81 12.48 -21.86
C SER A 141 6.02 13.78 -21.75
N LEU A 142 4.87 13.74 -21.06
CA LEU A 142 4.08 14.94 -20.81
C LEU A 142 4.68 15.74 -19.63
N ASP A 143 5.01 17.01 -19.87
CA ASP A 143 5.32 17.95 -18.79
C ASP A 143 4.02 18.55 -18.25
N LEU A 144 3.62 18.12 -17.05
CA LEU A 144 2.41 18.63 -16.41
C LEU A 144 2.52 20.10 -16.02
N LYS A 145 3.73 20.64 -15.80
CA LYS A 145 3.88 22.05 -15.41
C LYS A 145 3.49 22.97 -16.57
N THR A 146 4.06 22.74 -17.74
CA THR A 146 3.81 23.53 -18.95
C THR A 146 2.58 23.07 -19.73
N GLY A 147 2.17 21.81 -19.57
CA GLY A 147 1.14 21.19 -20.41
C GLY A 147 1.62 20.95 -21.84
N THR A 148 2.89 20.59 -22.02
CA THR A 148 3.53 20.35 -23.32
C THR A 148 4.24 19.00 -23.32
N TRP A 149 4.52 18.45 -24.51
CA TRP A 149 5.28 17.20 -24.63
C TRP A 149 6.78 17.48 -24.69
N ILE A 150 7.55 16.62 -24.06
CA ILE A 150 9.01 16.61 -24.12
C ILE A 150 9.42 15.42 -24.99
N ALA A 151 10.10 15.68 -26.09
CA ALA A 151 10.69 14.67 -26.96
C ALA A 151 12.07 14.25 -26.44
N ALA A 152 12.33 12.95 -26.41
CA ALA A 152 13.63 12.44 -25.97
C ALA A 152 14.70 12.46 -27.07
N LYS A 153 14.29 12.46 -28.34
CA LYS A 153 15.17 12.41 -29.53
C LYS A 153 14.57 13.24 -30.66
N ASP A 154 15.40 13.70 -31.61
CA ASP A 154 14.97 14.51 -32.76
C ASP A 154 13.82 13.88 -33.56
N LYS A 155 13.86 12.54 -33.75
CA LYS A 155 12.78 11.84 -34.45
C LYS A 155 11.44 11.85 -33.69
N ALA A 156 11.45 11.99 -32.36
CA ALA A 156 10.23 12.13 -31.56
C ALA A 156 9.62 13.54 -31.66
N GLU A 157 10.41 14.55 -32.07
CA GLU A 157 9.93 15.93 -32.25
C GLU A 157 8.83 16.00 -33.32
N ILE A 158 8.92 15.19 -34.38
CA ILE A 158 7.89 15.09 -35.43
C ILE A 158 6.53 14.69 -34.82
N THR A 159 6.54 13.70 -33.92
CA THR A 159 5.31 13.26 -33.24
C THR A 159 4.81 14.32 -32.26
N LYS A 160 5.72 14.96 -31.51
CA LYS A 160 5.39 16.07 -30.62
C LYS A 160 4.72 17.22 -31.37
N GLU A 161 5.31 17.72 -32.45
CA GLU A 161 4.75 18.83 -33.25
C GLU A 161 3.34 18.50 -33.74
N LYS A 162 3.11 17.26 -34.18
CA LYS A 162 1.78 16.80 -34.60
C LYS A 162 0.78 16.84 -33.44
N TRP A 163 1.16 16.42 -32.24
CA TRP A 163 0.27 16.42 -31.08
C TRP A 163 0.03 17.81 -30.51
N GLU A 164 1.03 18.68 -30.59
CA GLU A 164 0.96 20.06 -30.13
C GLU A 164 0.25 20.99 -31.11
N SER A 165 0.12 20.60 -32.38
CA SER A 165 -0.60 21.39 -33.40
C SER A 165 -2.01 21.82 -32.97
N THR A 166 -2.70 21.00 -32.17
CA THR A 166 -4.02 21.32 -31.59
C THR A 166 -3.97 21.55 -30.08
N GLY A 167 -2.87 21.16 -29.40
CA GLY A 167 -2.73 21.16 -27.94
C GLY A 167 -3.71 20.25 -27.18
N HIS A 168 -4.65 19.60 -27.87
CA HIS A 168 -5.74 18.84 -27.25
C HIS A 168 -5.24 17.65 -26.43
N HIS A 169 -4.28 16.90 -26.96
CA HIS A 169 -3.72 15.72 -26.30
C HIS A 169 -3.06 16.07 -24.95
N ALA A 170 -2.24 17.11 -24.93
CA ALA A 170 -1.55 17.54 -23.72
C ALA A 170 -2.53 18.08 -22.67
N LYS A 171 -3.51 18.91 -23.08
CA LYS A 171 -4.54 19.43 -22.20
C LYS A 171 -5.41 18.32 -21.59
N TYR A 172 -5.82 17.35 -22.41
CA TYR A 172 -6.61 16.21 -21.94
C TYR A 172 -5.82 15.34 -20.97
N GLY A 173 -4.59 14.96 -21.32
CA GLY A 173 -3.71 14.14 -20.48
C GLY A 173 -3.43 14.82 -19.14
N LYS A 174 -3.09 16.11 -19.16
CA LYS A 174 -2.87 16.90 -17.94
C LYS A 174 -4.08 16.89 -17.01
N ARG A 175 -5.26 17.24 -17.53
CA ARG A 175 -6.50 17.24 -16.74
C ARG A 175 -6.80 15.86 -16.15
N TYR A 176 -6.64 14.80 -16.94
CA TYR A 176 -6.85 13.44 -16.45
C TYR A 176 -5.91 13.10 -15.28
N LEU A 177 -4.62 13.42 -15.41
CA LEU A 177 -3.62 13.07 -14.39
C LEU A 177 -3.74 13.90 -13.12
N GLU A 178 -4.08 15.19 -13.23
CA GLU A 178 -4.23 16.09 -12.07
C GLU A 178 -5.54 15.88 -11.32
N GLU A 179 -6.62 15.44 -12.00
CA GLU A 179 -7.96 15.36 -11.40
C GLU A 179 -8.48 13.93 -11.33
N GLU A 180 -8.74 13.32 -12.49
CA GLU A 180 -9.49 12.06 -12.59
C GLU A 180 -8.70 10.87 -12.06
N CYS A 181 -7.39 10.80 -12.34
CA CYS A 181 -6.52 9.74 -11.84
C CYS A 181 -6.46 9.76 -10.31
N ILE A 182 -6.24 10.94 -9.71
CA ILE A 182 -6.19 11.10 -8.24
C ILE A 182 -7.54 10.74 -7.61
N LYS A 183 -8.65 11.10 -8.25
CA LYS A 183 -9.99 10.72 -7.82
C LYS A 183 -10.19 9.20 -7.85
N GLN A 184 -9.72 8.53 -8.90
CA GLN A 184 -9.77 7.06 -9.00
C GLN A 184 -8.89 6.39 -7.95
N LEU A 185 -7.66 6.87 -7.76
CA LEU A 185 -6.75 6.38 -6.73
C LEU A 185 -7.40 6.47 -5.34
N LYS A 186 -7.94 7.64 -4.96
CA LYS A 186 -8.70 7.80 -3.70
C LYS A 186 -9.90 6.88 -3.59
N LYS A 187 -10.60 6.59 -4.69
CA LYS A 187 -11.72 5.65 -4.69
C LYS A 187 -11.27 4.21 -4.41
N PHE A 188 -10.14 3.78 -4.96
CA PHE A 188 -9.62 2.44 -4.71
C PHE A 188 -9.03 2.29 -3.31
N LEU A 189 -8.37 3.33 -2.80
CA LEU A 189 -7.83 3.38 -1.43
C LEU A 189 -8.90 3.58 -0.37
N ALA A 190 -10.04 4.15 -0.74
CA ALA A 190 -11.16 4.27 0.18
C ALA A 190 -11.46 2.87 0.71
N PRO A 191 -11.57 2.69 2.05
CA PRO A 191 -11.97 1.41 2.60
C PRO A 191 -13.31 1.06 1.97
N GLN A 192 -13.30 0.10 1.05
CA GLN A 192 -14.47 -0.17 0.20
C GLN A 192 -15.67 -0.61 1.04
N TYR A 193 -15.42 -1.03 2.27
CA TYR A 193 -16.37 -1.13 3.36
C TYR A 193 -15.60 -1.55 4.62
N GLU A 194 -16.05 -1.16 5.80
CA GLU A 194 -15.67 -1.76 7.09
C GLU A 194 -16.36 -3.14 7.33
N ILE A 195 -16.82 -3.77 6.25
CA ILE A 195 -17.88 -4.80 6.24
C ILE A 195 -17.44 -6.20 5.75
N ILE A 196 -16.19 -6.53 5.40
CA ILE A 196 -15.81 -7.96 5.21
C ILE A 196 -14.33 -8.12 5.55
N ALA A 197 -14.04 -8.86 6.63
CA ALA A 197 -12.72 -9.17 7.21
C ALA A 197 -12.04 -7.97 7.91
N CYS A 198 -12.29 -7.74 9.19
CA CYS A 198 -11.91 -8.71 10.20
C CYS A 198 -12.89 -8.67 11.40
N GLY A 199 -13.36 -9.83 11.85
CA GLY A 199 -13.79 -10.04 13.25
C GLY A 199 -12.64 -9.88 14.27
N PHE A 200 -11.64 -9.06 13.92
CA PHE A 200 -10.46 -8.61 14.64
C PHE A 200 -9.97 -7.32 13.95
N GLY A 201 -10.74 -6.24 14.01
CA GLY A 201 -10.18 -4.91 13.74
C GLY A 201 -8.97 -4.64 14.64
N PRO A 202 -8.06 -3.69 14.31
CA PRO A 202 -7.00 -3.32 15.24
C PRO A 202 -7.65 -2.98 16.57
N ALA A 203 -7.27 -3.73 17.61
CA ALA A 203 -7.96 -3.67 18.89
C ALA A 203 -8.13 -2.21 19.28
N PRO A 204 -9.35 -1.77 19.66
CA PRO A 204 -9.54 -0.39 20.09
C PRO A 204 -8.52 -0.07 21.17
N ARG A 205 -8.19 1.22 21.34
CA ARG A 205 -7.35 1.76 22.44
C ARG A 205 -7.90 1.46 23.86
N VAL A 206 -8.68 0.40 24.00
CA VAL A 206 -9.19 -0.23 25.20
C VAL A 206 -8.21 -1.29 25.72
N VAL A 207 -7.34 -1.89 24.90
CA VAL A 207 -6.36 -2.89 25.37
C VAL A 207 -5.32 -2.32 26.33
N GLU A 208 -4.95 -1.04 26.19
CA GLU A 208 -4.09 -0.36 27.18
C GLU A 208 -4.82 -0.22 28.53
N TRP A 209 -6.10 0.12 28.53
CA TRP A 209 -6.89 0.24 29.77
C TRP A 209 -7.19 -1.11 30.41
N ILE A 210 -7.45 -2.15 29.62
CA ILE A 210 -7.66 -3.50 30.15
C ILE A 210 -6.38 -4.01 30.83
N TRP A 211 -5.22 -3.81 30.21
CA TRP A 211 -3.94 -4.15 30.84
C TRP A 211 -3.70 -3.33 32.11
N VAL A 212 -4.00 -2.02 32.11
CA VAL A 212 -3.90 -1.16 33.31
C VAL A 212 -4.86 -1.62 34.42
N VAL A 213 -6.10 -1.99 34.08
CA VAL A 213 -7.10 -2.46 35.05
C VAL A 213 -6.72 -3.85 35.59
N MET A 214 -6.25 -4.75 34.74
CA MET A 214 -5.80 -6.09 35.15
C MET A 214 -4.56 -6.02 36.06
N VAL A 215 -3.60 -5.14 35.74
CA VAL A 215 -2.40 -4.91 36.58
C VAL A 215 -2.76 -4.24 37.91
N THR A 216 -3.66 -3.25 37.91
CA THR A 216 -4.07 -2.56 39.15
C THR A 216 -4.90 -3.44 40.08
N VAL A 217 -5.84 -4.24 39.55
CA VAL A 217 -6.61 -5.23 40.33
C VAL A 217 -5.71 -6.36 40.83
N GLY A 218 -4.75 -6.82 40.01
CA GLY A 218 -3.75 -7.80 40.42
C GLY A 218 -2.89 -7.30 41.60
N LEU A 219 -2.40 -6.06 41.54
CA LEU A 219 -1.64 -5.46 42.63
C LEU A 219 -2.47 -5.27 43.91
N LEU A 220 -3.75 -4.88 43.78
CA LEU A 220 -4.68 -4.76 44.91
C LEU A 220 -4.96 -6.10 45.60
N THR A 221 -5.16 -7.17 44.85
CA THR A 221 -5.39 -8.51 45.42
C THR A 221 -4.16 -9.06 46.13
N ILE A 222 -2.96 -8.87 45.56
CA ILE A 222 -1.69 -9.23 46.21
C ILE A 222 -1.51 -8.43 47.50
N PHE A 223 -1.79 -7.12 47.48
CA PHE A 223 -1.72 -6.27 48.67
C PHE A 223 -2.69 -6.74 49.77
N ILE A 224 -3.94 -7.10 49.43
CA ILE A 224 -4.90 -7.65 50.39
C ILE A 224 -4.41 -8.99 50.95
N ILE A 225 -3.85 -9.88 50.12
CA ILE A 225 -3.30 -11.16 50.59
C ILE A 225 -2.07 -10.96 51.48
N CYS A 226 -1.20 -9.99 51.18
CA CYS A 226 -0.05 -9.68 52.02
C CYS A 226 -0.46 -9.02 53.35
N VAL A 227 -1.46 -8.14 53.35
CA VAL A 227 -1.89 -7.42 54.57
C VAL A 227 -2.81 -8.28 55.44
N ALA A 228 -3.72 -9.07 54.85
CA ALA A 228 -4.66 -9.92 55.57
C ALA A 228 -4.18 -11.37 55.78
N GLY A 229 -3.33 -11.91 54.89
CA GLY A 229 -2.81 -13.27 54.97
C GLY A 229 -1.65 -13.45 55.93
N VAL A 230 -0.81 -12.42 56.12
CA VAL A 230 0.32 -12.44 57.08
C VAL A 230 -0.16 -12.58 58.54
N PRO A 231 -1.21 -11.87 59.00
CA PRO A 231 -1.78 -12.07 60.34
C PRO A 231 -2.40 -13.47 60.55
N ILE A 232 -3.08 -14.02 59.53
CA ILE A 232 -3.73 -15.34 59.61
C ILE A 232 -2.70 -16.46 59.68
N TRP A 233 -1.61 -16.37 58.90
CA TRP A 233 -0.52 -17.34 58.95
C TRP A 233 0.24 -17.30 60.29
N MET A 234 0.45 -16.11 60.87
CA MET A 234 1.07 -15.98 62.19
C MET A 234 0.22 -16.61 63.31
N LYS A 235 -1.12 -16.46 63.27
CA LYS A 235 -2.01 -17.06 64.27
C LYS A 235 -1.99 -18.59 64.21
N ARG A 236 -2.07 -19.17 63.00
CA ARG A 236 -2.03 -20.64 62.80
C ARG A 236 -0.73 -21.28 63.26
N LYS A 237 0.41 -20.58 63.11
CA LYS A 237 1.73 -21.06 63.59
C LYS A 237 1.85 -21.03 65.12
N ASN A 238 1.16 -20.10 65.80
CA ASN A 238 1.12 -20.05 67.25
C ASN A 238 0.23 -21.17 67.83
N ASP A 239 -0.90 -21.46 67.18
CA ASP A 239 -1.81 -22.56 67.58
C ASP A 239 -1.19 -23.95 67.35
N SER A 240 -0.32 -24.11 66.34
CA SER A 240 0.42 -25.36 66.12
C SER A 240 1.53 -25.62 67.14
N LYS A 241 2.03 -24.58 67.84
CA LYS A 241 3.08 -24.73 68.86
C LYS A 241 2.52 -25.10 70.24
N SER A 242 1.24 -24.85 70.52
CA SER A 242 0.62 -25.21 71.81
C SER A 242 0.23 -26.69 71.91
N VAL A 243 0.15 -27.41 70.79
CA VAL A 243 -0.29 -28.83 70.74
C VAL A 243 0.85 -29.83 70.96
N LEU A 244 2.12 -29.42 70.85
CA LEU A 244 3.29 -30.31 70.98
C LEU A 244 4.05 -30.13 72.30
N THR A 245 3.34 -30.12 73.44
CA THR A 245 3.96 -30.40 74.74
C THR A 245 3.60 -31.83 75.17
N PRO A 246 4.59 -32.74 75.34
CA PRO A 246 4.32 -34.06 75.89
C PRO A 246 3.94 -33.91 77.37
N GLY A 247 2.83 -34.54 77.75
CA GLY A 247 2.36 -34.56 79.12
C GLY A 247 3.35 -35.22 80.07
N ASN A 248 3.30 -34.79 81.34
CA ASN A 248 3.78 -35.60 82.45
C ASN A 248 2.69 -35.65 83.54
N PRO A 249 2.42 -36.82 84.14
CA PRO A 249 1.27 -37.06 85.01
C PRO A 249 1.66 -36.96 86.49
N SER A 250 0.77 -36.40 87.31
CA SER A 250 0.66 -36.54 88.78
C SER A 250 -0.01 -35.27 89.34
N SER A 251 -0.83 -35.29 90.38
CA SER A 251 -1.45 -36.34 91.17
C SER A 251 -2.48 -35.67 92.07
N TYR A 252 -3.53 -36.42 92.42
CA TYR A 252 -4.44 -36.16 93.53
C TYR A 252 -3.72 -35.76 94.83
N LYS A 253 -4.14 -34.63 95.43
CA LYS A 253 -4.63 -34.51 96.81
C LYS A 253 -5.03 -33.07 97.11
#